data_AF-A0A7C9MGV2-F1
#
_entry.id   AF-A0A7C9MGV2-F1
#
_cell.length_a   1.000
_cell.length_b   1.000
_cell.length_c   1.000
_cell.angle_alpha   90.00
_cell.angle_beta   90.00
_cell.angle_gamma   90.00
#
_symmetry.space_group_name_H-M   'P 1'
#
loop_
_entity.id
_entity.type
_entity.pdbx_description
1 polymer ?
#
loop_
_entity_poly.entity_id
_entity_poly.type
_entity_poly.pdbx_seq_one_letter_code
_entity_poly.pdbx_strand_id
1 'polypeptide(L)'
;MKIHRALRMERCIGCHSCSLACARLVYKSMSWNTAGIRIRSTGGVSSGFQAILCLACDPAPCAAACPTGAMVQRKAGGGVLLKKTLCIQCGKCAAACPVEAIALDAANNPSVCIHCGQCVAYCPHDCLELVEADKPDAAPCLESCHVER
;
A
#
# COMPACT_ATOMS: atom_id res chain seq x y z
N MET A 1 -11.77 -12.43 -3.54
CA MET A 1 -11.80 -11.19 -2.70
C MET A 1 -10.70 -10.25 -3.16
N LYS A 2 -10.92 -8.93 -3.14
CA LYS A 2 -10.04 -7.99 -3.86
C LYS A 2 -8.87 -7.49 -2.99
N ILE A 3 -7.64 -7.78 -3.41
CA ILE A 3 -6.39 -7.28 -2.84
C ILE A 3 -5.81 -6.26 -3.82
N HIS A 4 -5.54 -5.06 -3.33
CA HIS A 4 -4.77 -4.07 -4.07
C HIS A 4 -3.31 -4.51 -4.28
N ARG A 5 -2.85 -4.56 -5.53
CA ARG A 5 -1.47 -4.88 -5.92
C ARG A 5 -0.92 -3.86 -6.91
N ALA A 6 0.40 -3.74 -6.92
CA ALA A 6 1.16 -2.92 -7.84
C ALA A 6 1.91 -3.84 -8.81
N LEU A 7 1.30 -4.12 -9.97
CA LEU A 7 1.78 -5.13 -10.91
C LEU A 7 2.64 -4.53 -12.03
N ARG A 8 2.35 -3.28 -12.45
CA ARG A 8 2.96 -2.63 -13.61
C ARG A 8 3.76 -1.40 -13.22
N MET A 9 4.70 -1.58 -12.31
CA MET A 9 5.51 -0.48 -11.76
C MET A 9 6.53 0.09 -12.75
N GLU A 10 6.86 -0.66 -13.80
CA GLU A 10 7.67 -0.20 -14.94
C GLU A 10 7.04 0.98 -15.70
N ARG A 11 5.71 1.16 -15.60
CA ARG A 11 4.99 2.31 -16.18
C ARG A 11 4.92 3.52 -15.26
N CYS A 12 5.35 3.37 -14.01
CA CYS A 12 5.18 4.42 -13.01
C CYS A 12 6.19 5.53 -13.27
N ILE A 13 5.69 6.77 -13.41
CA ILE A 13 6.52 7.98 -13.56
C ILE A 13 6.67 8.78 -12.27
N GLY A 14 6.17 8.25 -11.14
CA GLY A 14 6.24 8.96 -9.85
C GLY A 14 5.34 10.19 -9.75
N CYS A 15 4.19 10.23 -10.44
CA CYS A 15 3.27 11.37 -10.37
C CYS A 15 2.57 11.55 -9.00
N HIS A 16 2.67 10.56 -8.11
CA HIS A 16 2.04 10.54 -6.78
C HIS A 16 0.51 10.69 -6.75
N SER A 17 -0.19 10.62 -7.89
CA SER A 17 -1.66 10.73 -7.97
C SER A 17 -2.37 9.70 -7.09
N CYS A 18 -1.87 8.46 -7.06
CA CYS A 18 -2.41 7.40 -6.21
C CYS A 18 -2.25 7.69 -4.70
N SER A 19 -1.09 8.22 -4.28
CA SER A 19 -0.82 8.62 -2.89
C SER A 19 -1.71 9.80 -2.49
N LEU A 20 -1.82 10.83 -3.34
CA LEU A 20 -2.65 12.00 -3.06
C LEU A 20 -4.14 11.65 -3.01
N ALA A 21 -4.64 10.83 -3.94
CA ALA A 21 -6.01 10.33 -3.92
C ALA A 21 -6.29 9.55 -2.63
N CYS A 22 -5.37 8.68 -2.20
CA CYS A 22 -5.53 7.93 -0.96
C CYS A 22 -5.56 8.85 0.27
N ALA A 23 -4.60 9.77 0.39
CA ALA A 23 -4.54 10.74 1.49
C ALA A 23 -5.85 11.54 1.58
N ARG A 24 -6.33 12.07 0.44
CA ARG A 24 -7.51 12.93 0.40
C ARG A 24 -8.82 12.19 0.62
N LEU A 25 -9.01 11.05 -0.05
CA LEU A 25 -10.30 10.36 -0.06
C LEU A 25 -10.48 9.44 1.16
N VAL A 26 -9.40 8.78 1.59
CA VAL A 26 -9.43 7.79 2.69
C VAL A 26 -9.06 8.44 4.02
N TYR A 27 -7.94 9.16 4.07
CA TYR A 27 -7.41 9.75 5.30
C TYR A 27 -7.88 11.17 5.58
N LYS A 28 -8.61 11.79 4.64
CA LYS A 28 -9.09 13.18 4.70
C LYS A 28 -7.96 14.20 4.97
N SER A 29 -6.76 13.88 4.50
CA SER A 29 -5.56 14.68 4.64
C SER A 29 -5.05 15.12 3.26
N MET A 30 -4.39 16.27 3.19
CA MET A 30 -3.72 16.73 1.96
C MET A 30 -2.26 16.25 1.88
N SER A 31 -1.71 15.72 2.98
CA SER A 31 -0.34 15.22 3.02
C SER A 31 -0.25 13.80 2.50
N TRP A 32 0.48 13.58 1.41
CA TRP A 32 0.71 12.25 0.85
C TRP A 32 1.45 11.31 1.81
N ASN A 33 2.10 11.82 2.86
CA ASN A 33 2.76 11.00 3.89
C ASN A 33 1.75 10.18 4.72
N THR A 34 0.51 10.67 4.82
CA THR A 34 -0.58 9.98 5.53
C THR A 34 -1.32 8.95 4.68
N ALA A 35 -0.91 8.77 3.42
CA ALA A 35 -1.52 7.80 2.52
C ALA A 35 -1.17 6.36 2.91
N GLY A 36 -2.10 5.44 2.66
CA GLY A 36 -1.85 4.00 2.77
C GLY A 36 -1.03 3.40 1.61
N ILE A 37 -0.68 4.21 0.61
CA ILE A 37 0.22 3.86 -0.51
C ILE A 37 1.22 4.99 -0.71
N ARG A 38 2.50 4.64 -0.83
CA ARG A 38 3.60 5.57 -1.09
C ARG A 38 4.38 5.12 -2.32
N ILE A 39 4.83 6.06 -3.12
CA ILE A 39 5.76 5.79 -4.22
C ILE A 39 7.15 6.22 -3.77
N ARG A 40 8.14 5.34 -3.90
CA ARG A 40 9.56 5.64 -3.68
C ARG A 40 10.34 5.40 -4.96
N SER A 41 11.38 6.20 -5.17
CA SER A 41 12.39 5.90 -6.18
C SER A 41 13.34 4.81 -5.65
N THR A 42 13.71 3.86 -6.51
CA THR A 42 14.56 2.72 -6.16
C THR A 42 16.07 3.05 -6.19
N GLY A 43 16.46 4.29 -6.52
CA GLY A 43 17.88 4.65 -6.71
C GLY A 43 18.15 5.98 -7.43
N GLY A 44 17.23 6.95 -7.36
CA GLY A 44 17.30 8.23 -8.08
C GLY A 44 16.32 8.32 -9.26
N VAL A 45 16.47 9.36 -10.10
CA VAL A 45 15.56 9.62 -11.24
C VAL A 45 15.65 8.59 -12.37
N SER A 46 16.72 7.80 -12.40
CA SER A 46 17.05 6.87 -13.50
C SER A 46 16.67 5.40 -13.24
N SER A 47 16.31 5.04 -12.01
CA SER A 47 16.17 3.64 -11.56
C SER A 47 14.71 3.19 -11.33
N GLY A 48 13.75 3.97 -11.83
CA GLY A 48 12.32 3.67 -11.72
C GLY A 48 11.74 3.87 -10.32
N PHE A 49 10.46 3.52 -10.20
CA PHE A 49 9.67 3.74 -8.99
C PHE A 49 9.09 2.43 -8.46
N GLN A 50 9.01 2.31 -7.14
CA GLN A 50 8.35 1.23 -6.44
C GLN A 50 7.16 1.76 -5.64
N ALA A 51 6.07 1.02 -5.62
CA ALA A 51 4.94 1.28 -4.75
C ALA A 51 5.11 0.51 -3.43
N ILE A 52 5.12 1.25 -2.34
CA ILE A 52 5.07 0.75 -0.97
C ILE A 52 3.61 0.76 -0.53
N LEU A 53 3.03 -0.43 -0.37
CA LEU A 53 1.65 -0.64 0.07
C LEU A 53 1.54 -1.90 0.94
N CYS A 54 0.40 -2.07 1.62
CA CYS A 54 0.14 -3.28 2.39
C CYS A 54 0.05 -4.49 1.44
N LEU A 55 0.77 -5.56 1.76
CA LEU A 55 0.73 -6.81 0.99
C LEU A 55 -0.36 -7.80 1.45
N ALA A 56 -1.17 -7.41 2.45
CA ALA A 56 -2.17 -8.29 3.07
C ALA A 56 -1.58 -9.62 3.59
N CYS A 57 -0.48 -9.55 4.34
CA CYS A 57 0.18 -10.72 4.93
C CYS A 57 -0.78 -11.57 5.77
N ASP A 58 -0.65 -12.90 5.66
CA ASP A 58 -1.34 -13.89 6.48
C ASP A 58 -0.33 -14.96 6.93
N PRO A 59 0.06 -15.02 8.21
CA PRO A 59 -0.38 -14.16 9.33
C PRO A 59 0.16 -12.73 9.25
N ALA A 60 -0.60 -11.75 9.74
CA ALA A 60 -0.21 -10.33 9.73
C ALA A 60 0.69 -9.97 10.92
N PRO A 61 2.00 -9.68 10.74
CA PRO A 61 2.91 -9.36 11.84
C PRO A 61 2.54 -8.07 12.56
N CYS A 62 1.99 -7.09 11.83
CA CYS A 62 1.55 -5.81 12.40
C CYS A 62 0.32 -5.94 13.31
N ALA A 63 -0.53 -6.95 13.10
CA ALA A 63 -1.64 -7.27 14.00
C ALA A 63 -1.12 -7.97 15.26
N ALA A 64 -0.23 -8.96 15.10
CA ALA A 64 0.38 -9.67 16.23
C ALA A 64 1.19 -8.76 17.16
N ALA A 65 1.87 -7.75 16.62
CA ALA A 65 2.64 -6.79 17.39
C ALA A 65 1.81 -5.76 18.17
N CYS A 66 0.48 -5.68 17.95
CA CYS A 66 -0.37 -4.66 18.55
C CYS A 66 -0.81 -5.06 19.97
N PRO A 67 -0.35 -4.37 21.03
CA PRO A 67 -0.63 -4.78 22.41
C PRO A 67 -2.10 -4.58 22.82
N THR A 68 -2.80 -3.64 22.18
CA THR A 68 -4.20 -3.31 22.50
C THR A 68 -5.22 -3.99 21.60
N GLY A 69 -4.78 -4.76 20.60
CA GLY A 69 -5.67 -5.33 19.58
C GLY A 69 -6.32 -4.28 18.67
N ALA A 70 -5.75 -3.06 18.58
CA ALA A 70 -6.20 -2.03 17.64
C ALA A 70 -6.02 -2.44 16.17
N MET A 71 -4.96 -3.17 15.85
CA MET A 71 -4.72 -3.71 14.50
C MET A 71 -5.29 -5.11 14.40
N VAL A 72 -6.32 -5.28 13.58
CA VAL A 72 -7.06 -6.54 13.45
C VAL A 72 -6.89 -7.06 12.03
N GLN A 73 -6.37 -8.29 11.89
CA GLN A 73 -6.32 -8.96 10.59
C GLN A 73 -7.73 -9.29 10.12
N ARG A 74 -8.05 -8.97 8.87
CA ARG A 74 -9.35 -9.30 8.28
C ARG A 74 -9.37 -10.78 7.91
N LYS A 75 -10.33 -11.54 8.45
CA LYS A 75 -10.52 -12.97 8.15
C LYS A 75 -10.79 -13.25 6.67
N ALA A 76 -11.35 -12.28 5.97
CA ALA A 76 -11.73 -12.36 4.57
C ALA A 76 -10.59 -11.93 3.61
N GLY A 77 -9.36 -11.77 4.09
CA GLY A 77 -8.27 -11.15 3.32
C GLY A 77 -8.45 -9.63 3.16
N GLY A 78 -7.61 -9.00 2.34
CA GLY A 78 -7.61 -7.54 2.19
C GLY A 78 -6.99 -6.81 3.38
N GLY A 79 -5.97 -7.41 3.99
CA GLY A 79 -5.06 -6.79 4.94
C GLY A 79 -5.59 -6.65 6.36
N VAL A 80 -5.24 -5.52 6.99
CA VAL A 80 -5.54 -5.23 8.39
C VAL A 80 -6.49 -4.04 8.52
N LEU A 81 -7.28 -4.04 9.58
CA LEU A 81 -8.16 -2.94 9.97
C LEU A 81 -7.62 -2.29 11.25
N LEU A 82 -7.48 -0.96 11.21
CA LEU A 82 -7.13 -0.17 12.38
C LEU A 82 -8.39 0.32 13.11
N LYS A 83 -8.58 -0.11 14.36
CA LYS A 83 -9.55 0.44 15.30
C LYS A 83 -8.93 1.62 16.04
N LYS A 84 -9.19 2.83 15.54
CA LYS A 84 -8.61 4.08 16.11
C LYS A 84 -8.90 4.27 17.60
N THR A 85 -10.07 3.85 18.07
CA THR A 85 -10.49 3.97 19.47
C THR A 85 -9.66 3.15 20.45
N LEU A 86 -9.00 2.08 19.99
CA LEU A 86 -8.14 1.23 20.82
C LEU A 86 -6.64 1.54 20.62
N CYS A 87 -6.31 2.47 19.72
CA CYS A 87 -4.94 2.76 19.36
C CYS A 87 -4.31 3.71 20.38
N ILE A 88 -3.24 3.26 21.03
CA ILE A 88 -2.45 4.06 21.98
C ILE A 88 -1.23 4.72 21.32
N GLN A 89 -1.19 4.79 19.97
CA GLN A 89 -0.14 5.48 19.20
C GLN A 89 1.30 5.00 19.53
N CYS A 90 1.47 3.73 19.91
CA CYS A 90 2.78 3.20 20.33
C CYS A 90 3.76 2.90 19.18
N GLY A 91 3.35 3.02 17.91
CA GLY A 91 4.21 2.80 16.74
C GLY A 91 4.65 1.36 16.44
N LYS A 92 4.43 0.39 17.35
CA LYS A 92 4.88 -1.02 17.20
C LYS A 92 4.42 -1.70 15.91
N CYS A 93 3.23 -1.37 15.43
CA CYS A 93 2.71 -1.92 14.17
C CYS A 93 3.55 -1.51 12.95
N ALA A 94 4.08 -0.28 12.92
CA ALA A 94 4.93 0.20 11.85
C ALA A 94 6.30 -0.50 11.86
N ALA A 95 6.91 -0.63 13.04
CA ALA A 95 8.17 -1.35 13.21
C ALA A 95 8.07 -2.85 12.83
N ALA A 96 6.91 -3.47 13.04
CA ALA A 96 6.68 -4.87 12.70
C ALA A 96 6.38 -5.10 11.21
N CYS A 97 6.21 -4.05 10.40
CA CYS A 97 5.85 -4.20 8.99
C CYS A 97 7.10 -4.39 8.13
N PRO A 98 7.31 -5.57 7.50
CA PRO A 98 8.54 -5.85 6.76
C PRO A 98 8.71 -5.01 5.48
N VAL A 99 7.59 -4.49 4.96
CA VAL A 99 7.56 -3.66 3.75
C VAL A 99 7.33 -2.18 4.05
N GLU A 100 7.36 -1.77 5.32
CA GLU A 100 7.22 -0.36 5.73
C GLU A 100 5.94 0.32 5.19
N ALA A 101 4.87 -0.46 5.01
CA ALA A 101 3.60 0.01 4.45
C ALA A 101 2.80 0.90 5.41
N ILE A 102 3.12 0.88 6.71
CA ILE A 102 2.43 1.67 7.72
C ILE A 102 3.19 2.97 7.95
N ALA A 103 2.60 4.12 7.65
CA ALA A 103 3.18 5.41 8.04
C ALA A 103 2.61 5.91 9.36
N LEU A 104 3.43 6.61 10.12
CA LEU A 104 3.05 7.33 11.31
C LEU A 104 3.02 8.83 10.99
N ASP A 105 1.97 9.52 11.43
CA ASP A 105 1.94 10.98 11.40
C ASP A 105 2.74 11.59 12.57
N ALA A 106 2.76 12.92 12.69
CA ALA A 106 3.46 13.64 13.76
C ALA A 106 2.96 13.28 15.17
N ALA A 107 1.73 12.77 15.31
CA ALA A 107 1.15 12.31 16.56
C ALA A 107 1.19 10.78 16.71
N ASN A 108 2.03 10.09 15.93
CA ASN A 108 2.15 8.63 15.88
C ASN A 108 0.85 7.88 15.55
N ASN A 109 -0.10 8.50 14.83
CA ASN A 109 -1.25 7.79 14.30
C ASN A 109 -0.84 6.95 13.09
N PRO A 110 -1.11 5.63 13.10
CA PRO A 110 -0.79 4.77 11.98
C PRO A 110 -1.78 4.96 10.82
N SER A 111 -1.24 5.00 9.62
CA SER A 111 -1.94 4.97 8.33
C SER A 111 -1.50 3.73 7.56
N VAL A 112 -2.47 2.88 7.19
CA VAL A 112 -2.29 1.59 6.51
C VAL A 112 -3.24 1.44 5.32
N CYS A 113 -2.84 0.75 4.27
CA CYS A 113 -3.77 0.47 3.16
C CYS A 113 -4.93 -0.41 3.66
N ILE A 114 -6.17 0.02 3.40
CA ILE A 114 -7.38 -0.76 3.69
C ILE A 114 -7.91 -1.55 2.48
N HIS A 115 -7.10 -1.65 1.41
CA HIS A 115 -7.42 -2.31 0.14
C HIS A 115 -8.75 -1.85 -0.51
N CYS A 116 -9.10 -0.57 -0.38
CA CYS A 116 -10.31 0.00 -1.00
C CYS A 116 -10.20 0.23 -2.51
N GLY A 117 -8.99 0.22 -3.07
CA GLY A 117 -8.72 0.41 -4.50
C GLY A 117 -8.99 1.81 -5.07
N GLN A 118 -9.27 2.81 -4.23
CA GLN A 118 -9.43 4.19 -4.70
C GLN A 118 -8.21 4.66 -5.51
N CYS A 119 -7.01 4.29 -5.10
CA CYS A 119 -5.77 4.61 -5.82
C CYS A 119 -5.69 4.04 -7.24
N VAL A 120 -6.40 2.96 -7.57
CA VAL A 120 -6.42 2.35 -8.92
C VAL A 120 -7.06 3.31 -9.92
N ALA A 121 -8.21 3.89 -9.57
CA ALA A 121 -8.95 4.81 -10.45
C ALA A 121 -8.21 6.12 -10.73
N TYR A 122 -7.20 6.48 -9.92
CA TYR A 122 -6.41 7.69 -10.07
C TYR A 122 -5.00 7.44 -10.60
N CYS A 123 -4.68 6.21 -11.03
CA CYS A 123 -3.41 5.90 -11.67
C CYS A 123 -3.54 6.10 -13.19
N PRO A 124 -2.99 7.17 -13.78
CA PRO A 124 -3.13 7.43 -15.22
C PRO A 124 -2.34 6.44 -16.10
N HIS A 125 -1.46 5.63 -15.50
CA HIS A 125 -0.60 4.67 -16.19
C HIS A 125 -0.97 3.21 -15.89
N ASP A 126 -2.09 2.99 -15.21
CA ASP A 126 -2.59 1.67 -14.85
C ASP A 126 -1.56 0.78 -14.11
N CYS A 127 -0.69 1.37 -13.29
CA CYS A 127 0.32 0.64 -12.51
C CYS A 127 -0.28 -0.28 -11.43
N LEU A 128 -1.51 0.00 -11.03
CA LEU A 128 -2.18 -0.55 -9.84
C LEU A 128 -3.42 -1.34 -10.24
N GLU A 129 -3.73 -2.41 -9.52
CA GLU A 129 -4.89 -3.26 -9.79
C GLU A 129 -5.50 -3.84 -8.50
N LEU A 130 -6.81 -4.10 -8.52
CA LEU A 130 -7.51 -4.89 -7.50
C LEU A 130 -7.66 -6.33 -7.98
N VAL A 131 -6.75 -7.21 -7.56
CA VAL A 131 -6.76 -8.63 -7.94
C VAL A 131 -7.53 -9.48 -6.95
N GLU A 132 -8.01 -10.64 -7.40
CA GLU A 132 -8.58 -11.63 -6.50
C GLU A 132 -7.46 -12.35 -5.74
N ALA A 133 -7.61 -12.52 -4.43
CA ALA A 133 -6.61 -13.15 -3.56
C ALA A 133 -6.18 -14.57 -3.99
N ASP A 134 -6.98 -15.24 -4.84
CA ASP A 134 -6.80 -16.63 -5.28
C ASP A 134 -6.03 -16.74 -6.61
N LYS A 135 -5.87 -15.64 -7.37
CA LYS A 135 -5.12 -15.68 -8.63
C LYS A 135 -3.64 -15.44 -8.36
N PRO A 136 -2.73 -16.36 -8.76
CA PRO A 136 -1.31 -16.08 -8.75
C PRO A 136 -1.03 -14.88 -9.65
N ASP A 137 -0.06 -14.06 -9.24
CA ASP A 137 0.28 -12.81 -9.90
C ASP A 137 0.48 -13.09 -11.41
N ALA A 138 -0.36 -12.48 -12.25
CA ALA A 138 -0.15 -12.53 -13.69
C ALA A 138 1.27 -12.04 -13.95
N ALA A 139 2.09 -12.90 -14.56
CA ALA A 139 3.50 -12.65 -14.77
C ALA A 139 3.72 -11.24 -15.34
N PRO A 140 4.72 -10.48 -14.84
CA PRO A 140 5.07 -9.20 -15.46
C PRO A 140 5.34 -9.44 -16.94
N CYS A 141 4.81 -8.56 -17.79
CA CYS A 141 4.85 -8.63 -19.25
C CYS A 141 6.29 -8.73 -19.81
N LEU A 142 6.90 -9.91 -19.74
CA LEU A 142 8.14 -10.23 -20.44
C LEU A 142 7.91 -10.42 -21.95
N GLU A 143 6.65 -10.47 -22.41
CA GLU A 143 6.29 -10.71 -23.82
C GLU A 143 6.22 -9.43 -24.68
N SER A 144 6.50 -8.24 -24.12
CA SER A 144 6.59 -7.00 -24.93
C SER A 144 7.96 -6.32 -24.89
N CYS A 145 8.99 -6.97 -24.33
CA CYS A 145 10.38 -6.51 -24.43
C CYS A 145 11.02 -6.86 -25.78
N HIS A 146 10.24 -6.82 -26.87
CA HIS A 146 10.79 -6.61 -28.20
C HIS A 146 11.15 -5.13 -28.32
N VAL A 147 12.34 -4.79 -27.79
CA VAL A 147 13.14 -3.70 -28.36
C VAL A 147 13.43 -4.14 -29.79
N GLU A 148 12.55 -3.74 -30.72
CA GLU A 148 12.99 -3.57 -32.09
C GLU A 148 13.96 -2.37 -32.11
N ARG A 149 15.08 -2.62 -32.78
CA ARG A 149 16.29 -1.80 -32.83
C ARG A 149 16.04 -0.34 -33.22
#